data_AF-A0A833LI92-F1
#
_entry.id   AF-A0A833LI92-F1
#
_cell.length_a   1.000
_cell.length_b   1.000
_cell.length_c   1.000
_cell.angle_alpha   90.00
_cell.angle_beta   90.00
_cell.angle_gamma   90.00
#
_symmetry.space_group_name_H-M   'P 1'
#
loop_
_entity.id
_entity.type
_entity.pdbx_description
1 polymer ?
#
loop_
_entity_poly.entity_id
_entity_poly.type
_entity_poly.pdbx_seq_one_letter_code
_entity_poly.pdbx_strand_id
1 'polypeptide(L)'
;MDSTAARLAASIPLSVPIPVDGADGKPAHRAALTMNRPKVRHVKRLAALIGQDIVTALMDEGEELAAAIRNPQQAEGRAFVRNLLGKLVQREALDELTAIVADMCGEEQVVIDDLDVVDLVAVGAAFLGFFPALQSLASGASPKT
;
A
#
# COMPACT_ATOMS: atom_id res chain seq x y z
N MET A 1 -14.83 -19.64 12.25
CA MET A 1 -13.54 -19.14 11.75
C MET A 1 -13.50 -17.67 12.10
N ASP A 2 -12.47 -17.24 12.82
CA ASP A 2 -12.43 -15.95 13.52
C ASP A 2 -12.71 -14.76 12.60
N SER A 3 -13.61 -13.92 13.09
CA SER A 3 -13.92 -12.59 12.56
C SER A 3 -12.62 -11.79 12.42
N THR A 4 -12.45 -11.19 11.25
CA THR A 4 -11.34 -10.32 10.83
C THR A 4 -10.97 -9.31 11.91
N ALA A 5 -10.07 -9.68 12.84
CA ALA A 5 -9.49 -8.73 13.76
C ALA A 5 -8.73 -7.68 12.93
N ALA A 6 -9.25 -6.45 12.90
CA ALA A 6 -8.68 -5.39 12.10
C ALA A 6 -7.21 -5.18 12.50
N ARG A 7 -6.28 -5.50 11.59
CA ARG A 7 -4.84 -5.31 11.78
C ARG A 7 -4.60 -3.82 12.12
N LEU A 8 -4.12 -3.56 13.34
CA LEU A 8 -3.86 -2.20 13.83
C LEU A 8 -2.52 -1.66 13.32
N ALA A 9 -1.53 -2.54 13.18
CA ALA A 9 -0.22 -2.23 12.63
C ALA A 9 0.42 -3.48 11.99
N ALA A 10 1.38 -3.26 11.09
CA ALA A 10 2.22 -4.28 10.48
C ALA A 10 3.69 -3.94 10.76
N SER A 11 4.43 -4.89 11.35
CA SER A 11 5.88 -4.79 11.51
C SER A 11 6.55 -5.36 10.27
N ILE A 12 7.46 -4.60 9.67
CA ILE A 12 8.17 -4.93 8.43
C ILE A 12 9.67 -4.91 8.77
N PRO A 13 10.30 -6.06 9.01
CA PRO A 13 11.75 -6.11 9.17
C PRO A 13 12.42 -5.72 7.85
N LEU A 14 13.48 -4.92 7.92
CA LEU A 14 14.25 -4.51 6.74
C LEU A 14 15.41 -5.46 6.50
N SER A 15 15.65 -5.86 5.26
CA SER A 15 16.84 -6.63 4.88
C SER A 15 18.11 -5.78 4.96
N VAL A 16 18.00 -4.49 4.64
CA VAL A 16 19.11 -3.55 4.71
C VAL A 16 18.74 -2.41 5.69
N PRO A 17 19.45 -2.26 6.81
CA PRO A 17 19.17 -1.18 7.74
C PRO A 17 19.42 0.19 7.11
N ILE A 18 18.47 1.11 7.27
CA ILE A 18 18.53 2.45 6.70
C ILE A 18 19.13 3.41 7.75
N PRO A 19 20.14 4.21 7.41
CA PRO A 19 20.67 5.22 8.32
C PRO A 19 19.60 6.29 8.58
N VAL A 20 19.37 6.61 9.85
CA VAL A 20 18.39 7.62 10.28
C VAL A 20 18.98 8.44 11.42
N ASP A 21 18.47 9.65 11.62
CA ASP A 21 18.79 10.43 12.81
C ASP A 21 18.07 9.84 14.02
N GLY A 22 18.83 9.47 15.04
CA GLY A 22 18.30 9.05 16.33
C GLY A 22 17.59 10.19 17.04
N ALA A 23 16.70 9.87 17.99
CA ALA A 23 15.98 10.86 18.78
C ALA A 23 16.90 11.80 19.59
N ASP A 24 18.15 11.40 19.81
CA ASP A 24 19.22 12.17 20.44
C ASP A 24 20.12 12.93 19.44
N GLY A 25 19.74 12.96 18.15
CA GLY A 25 20.49 13.58 17.07
C GLY A 25 21.75 12.82 16.66
N LYS A 26 21.95 11.58 17.14
CA LYS A 26 23.09 10.74 16.73
C LYS A 26 22.71 9.84 15.55
N PRO A 27 23.66 9.45 14.70
CA PRO A 27 23.41 8.46 13.67
C PRO A 27 22.88 7.15 14.27
N ALA A 28 21.72 6.73 13.81
CA ALA A 28 21.06 5.49 14.15
C ALA A 28 20.76 4.70 12.87
N HIS A 29 20.27 3.47 13.04
CA HIS A 29 19.84 2.64 11.92
C HIS A 29 18.43 2.12 12.17
N ARG A 30 17.58 2.26 11.16
CA ARG A 30 16.26 1.67 11.12
C ARG A 30 16.39 0.25 10.59
N ALA A 31 16.12 -0.73 11.44
CA ALA A 31 16.13 -2.16 11.06
C ALA A 31 14.73 -2.72 10.79
N ALA A 32 13.67 -1.97 11.11
CA ALA A 32 12.29 -2.34 10.87
C ALA A 32 11.39 -1.11 10.77
N LEU A 33 10.34 -1.20 9.96
CA LEU A 33 9.25 -0.22 9.87
C LEU A 33 8.01 -0.75 10.60
N THR A 34 7.25 0.16 11.21
CA THR A 34 5.92 -0.16 11.75
C THR A 34 4.87 0.62 10.97
N MET A 35 4.17 -0.05 10.06
CA MET A 35 3.11 0.57 9.29
C MET A 35 1.80 0.54 10.08
N ASN A 36 1.25 1.70 10.39
CA ASN A 36 -0.01 1.83 11.10
C ASN A 36 -1.21 1.77 10.14
N ARG A 37 -2.38 1.38 10.66
CA ARG A 37 -3.62 1.37 9.90
C ARG A 37 -3.88 2.72 9.22
N PRO A 38 -4.28 2.73 7.92
CA PRO A 38 -4.57 3.96 7.22
C PRO A 38 -5.72 4.72 7.88
N LYS A 39 -5.51 6.03 8.08
CA LYS A 39 -6.52 6.96 8.61
C LYS A 39 -7.28 7.60 7.45
N VAL A 40 -8.40 8.25 7.77
CA VAL A 40 -9.22 8.99 6.79
C VAL A 40 -8.37 9.96 5.95
N ARG A 41 -7.36 10.62 6.55
CA ARG A 41 -6.45 11.51 5.82
C ARG A 41 -5.65 10.80 4.72
N HIS A 42 -5.20 9.56 4.95
CA HIS A 42 -4.45 8.78 3.97
C HIS A 42 -5.36 8.35 2.81
N VAL A 43 -6.57 7.90 3.13
CA VAL A 43 -7.58 7.50 2.13
C VAL A 43 -7.98 8.68 1.24
N LYS A 44 -8.16 9.88 1.83
CA LYS A 44 -8.44 11.11 1.07
C LYS A 44 -7.32 11.46 0.09
N ARG A 45 -6.05 11.40 0.54
CA ARG A 45 -4.88 11.66 -0.30
C ARG A 45 -4.77 10.63 -1.42
N LEU A 46 -4.94 9.36 -1.10
CA LEU A 46 -4.96 8.27 -2.08
C LEU A 46 -6.07 8.50 -3.13
N ALA A 47 -7.29 8.86 -2.71
CA ALA A 47 -8.41 9.16 -3.60
C ALA A 47 -8.12 10.30 -4.59
N ALA A 48 -7.39 11.32 -4.15
CA ALA A 48 -6.98 12.42 -5.03
C ALA A 48 -5.99 11.95 -6.10
N LEU A 49 -5.15 10.94 -5.81
CA LEU A 49 -4.17 10.40 -6.75
C LEU A 49 -4.78 9.44 -7.76
N ILE A 50 -5.49 8.42 -7.29
CA ILE A 50 -5.97 7.32 -8.15
C ILE A 50 -7.37 7.60 -8.72
N GLY A 51 -8.06 8.62 -8.20
CA GLY A 51 -9.43 8.97 -8.54
C GLY A 51 -10.46 8.21 -7.70
N GLN A 52 -11.65 8.80 -7.57
CA GLN A 52 -12.72 8.26 -6.72
C GLN A 52 -13.15 6.86 -7.14
N ASP A 53 -13.26 6.57 -8.43
CA ASP A 53 -13.71 5.27 -8.94
C ASP A 53 -12.85 4.11 -8.41
N ILE A 54 -11.54 4.33 -8.30
CA ILE A 54 -10.61 3.32 -7.82
C ILE A 54 -10.69 3.20 -6.29
N VAL A 55 -10.86 4.30 -5.56
CA VAL A 55 -11.07 4.24 -4.11
C VAL A 55 -12.40 3.59 -3.75
N THR A 56 -13.46 3.85 -4.50
CA THR A 56 -14.73 3.13 -4.34
C THR A 56 -14.50 1.64 -4.54
N ALA A 57 -13.79 1.24 -5.60
CA ALA A 57 -13.46 -0.15 -5.84
C ALA A 57 -12.53 -0.77 -4.76
N LEU A 58 -11.74 0.04 -4.05
CA LEU A 58 -10.93 -0.37 -2.88
C LEU A 58 -11.75 -0.52 -1.59
N MET A 59 -12.81 0.26 -1.45
CA MET A 59 -13.64 0.33 -0.24
C MET A 59 -14.84 -0.62 -0.30
N ASP A 60 -15.34 -0.94 -1.49
CA ASP A 60 -16.60 -1.69 -1.71
C ASP A 60 -16.38 -3.21 -1.73
N GLU A 61 -15.75 -3.73 -0.66
CA GLU A 61 -15.32 -5.15 -0.49
C GLU A 61 -14.50 -5.74 -1.65
N GLY A 62 -14.13 -4.92 -2.63
CA GLY A 62 -13.27 -5.27 -3.75
C GLY A 62 -13.95 -6.03 -4.87
N GLU A 63 -15.27 -6.19 -4.94
CA GLU A 63 -15.86 -7.14 -5.91
C GLU A 63 -15.62 -6.74 -7.38
N GLU A 64 -15.82 -5.48 -7.72
CA GLU A 64 -15.61 -4.93 -9.06
C GLU A 64 -14.12 -4.85 -9.42
N LEU A 65 -13.29 -4.40 -8.47
CA LEU A 65 -11.84 -4.39 -8.59
C LEU A 65 -11.27 -5.81 -8.75
N ALA A 66 -11.82 -6.75 -7.99
CA ALA A 66 -11.44 -8.15 -8.02
C ALA A 66 -11.87 -8.83 -9.30
N ALA A 67 -13.03 -8.50 -9.84
CA ALA A 67 -13.46 -9.00 -11.15
C ALA A 67 -12.51 -8.51 -12.25
N ALA A 68 -12.17 -7.22 -12.24
CA ALA A 68 -11.24 -6.61 -13.18
C ALA A 68 -9.82 -7.21 -13.12
N ILE A 69 -9.32 -7.49 -11.90
CA ILE A 69 -7.96 -8.01 -11.69
C ILE A 69 -7.88 -9.55 -11.81
N ARG A 70 -8.92 -10.31 -11.44
CA ARG A 70 -8.97 -11.78 -11.63
C ARG A 70 -9.07 -12.16 -13.10
N ASN A 71 -9.72 -11.32 -13.90
CA ASN A 71 -9.85 -11.52 -15.34
C ASN A 71 -9.14 -10.41 -16.11
N PRO A 72 -7.80 -10.26 -15.97
CA PRO A 72 -7.05 -9.22 -16.67
C PRO A 72 -6.91 -9.53 -18.17
N GLN A 73 -7.58 -10.58 -18.67
CA GLN A 73 -7.68 -10.86 -20.10
C GLN A 73 -8.96 -10.30 -20.73
N GLN A 74 -9.96 -9.94 -19.91
CA GLN A 74 -11.15 -9.24 -20.37
C GLN A 74 -10.81 -7.77 -20.67
N ALA A 75 -11.48 -7.18 -21.65
CA ALA A 75 -11.19 -5.82 -22.10
C ALA A 75 -11.32 -4.78 -20.97
N GLU A 76 -12.34 -4.93 -20.13
CA GLU A 76 -12.63 -4.06 -18.99
C GLU A 76 -11.56 -4.17 -17.90
N GLY A 77 -11.16 -5.40 -17.56
CA GLY A 77 -10.08 -5.66 -16.59
C GLY A 77 -8.74 -5.07 -17.02
N ARG A 78 -8.37 -5.22 -18.30
CA ARG A 78 -7.15 -4.61 -18.85
C ARG A 78 -7.19 -3.08 -18.83
N ALA A 79 -8.32 -2.49 -19.21
CA ALA A 79 -8.49 -1.05 -19.22
C ALA A 79 -8.38 -0.48 -17.80
N PHE A 80 -8.99 -1.15 -16.82
CA PHE A 80 -8.92 -0.75 -15.43
C PHE A 80 -7.50 -0.83 -14.86
N VAL A 81 -6.82 -1.97 -15.01
CA VAL A 81 -5.44 -2.15 -14.52
C VAL A 81 -4.48 -1.16 -15.19
N ARG A 82 -4.62 -0.95 -16.50
CA ARG A 82 -3.81 0.03 -17.23
C ARG A 82 -4.06 1.46 -16.76
N ASN A 83 -5.31 1.82 -16.47
CA ASN A 83 -5.66 3.14 -15.95
C ASN A 83 -5.07 3.36 -14.55
N LEU A 84 -5.19 2.37 -13.67
CA LEU A 84 -4.59 2.41 -12.33
C LEU A 84 -3.07 2.57 -12.40
N LEU A 85 -2.39 1.71 -13.17
CA LEU A 85 -0.94 1.80 -13.35
C LEU A 85 -0.52 3.12 -14.01
N GLY A 86 -1.26 3.58 -15.01
CA GLY A 86 -0.98 4.85 -15.69
C GLY A 86 -1.11 6.07 -14.78
N LYS A 87 -1.99 6.02 -13.77
CA LYS A 87 -2.10 7.05 -12.74
C LYS A 87 -0.99 6.95 -11.69
N LEU A 88 -0.63 5.72 -11.30
CA LEU A 88 0.39 5.47 -10.27
C LEU A 88 1.83 5.67 -10.75
N VAL A 89 2.11 5.51 -12.05
CA VAL A 89 3.48 5.67 -12.60
C VAL A 89 3.84 7.13 -12.88
N GLN A 90 2.92 8.07 -12.67
CA GLN A 90 3.23 9.50 -12.72
C GLN A 90 4.14 9.86 -11.54
N ARG A 91 5.20 10.62 -11.78
CA ARG A 91 6.21 10.95 -10.75
C ARG A 91 5.58 11.56 -9.51
N GLU A 92 4.66 12.49 -9.71
CA GLU A 92 3.94 13.18 -8.63
C GLU A 92 3.05 12.22 -7.83
N ALA A 93 2.51 11.19 -8.47
CA ALA A 93 1.71 10.17 -7.81
C ALA A 93 2.57 9.17 -7.03
N LEU A 94 3.76 8.83 -7.53
CA LEU A 94 4.75 8.04 -6.81
C LEU A 94 5.23 8.79 -5.56
N ASP A 95 5.60 10.06 -5.72
CA ASP A 95 6.07 10.89 -4.60
C ASP A 95 4.98 11.03 -3.52
N GLU A 96 3.73 11.31 -3.88
CA GLU A 96 2.64 11.40 -2.90
C GLU A 96 2.29 10.04 -2.28
N LEU A 97 2.39 8.93 -3.03
CA LEU A 97 2.21 7.58 -2.49
C LEU A 97 3.29 7.27 -1.46
N THR A 98 4.55 7.58 -1.74
CA THR A 98 5.66 7.47 -0.79
C THR A 98 5.37 8.31 0.46
N ALA A 99 4.87 9.53 0.31
CA ALA A 99 4.52 10.39 1.43
C ALA A 99 3.34 9.85 2.27
N ILE A 100 2.38 9.14 1.66
CA ILE A 100 1.31 8.44 2.40
C ILE A 100 1.89 7.27 3.20
N VAL A 101 2.76 6.46 2.58
CA VAL A 101 3.41 5.32 3.23
C VAL A 101 4.29 5.79 4.39
N ALA A 102 5.08 6.84 4.20
CA ALA A 102 5.91 7.44 5.24
C ALA A 102 5.08 7.91 6.45
N ASP A 103 3.96 8.63 6.22
CA ASP A 103 3.05 9.06 7.29
C ASP A 103 2.40 7.87 8.03
N MET A 104 2.10 6.78 7.31
CA MET A 104 1.63 5.54 7.94
C MET A 104 2.70 4.87 8.81
N CYS A 105 3.97 4.96 8.42
CA CYS A 105 5.09 4.41 9.16
C CYS A 105 5.61 5.33 10.28
N GLY A 106 5.21 6.61 10.28
CA GLY A 106 5.78 7.61 11.18
C GLY A 106 7.22 7.99 10.82
N GLU A 107 7.57 7.87 9.54
CA GLU A 107 8.92 8.15 9.02
C GLU A 107 8.94 9.40 8.14
N GLU A 108 10.15 9.89 7.89
CA GLU A 108 10.41 10.82 6.80
C GLU A 108 10.34 10.11 5.44
N GLN A 109 9.98 10.86 4.41
CA GLN A 109 9.81 10.31 3.06
C GLN A 109 11.11 9.70 2.51
N VAL A 110 12.25 10.32 2.80
CA VAL A 110 13.58 9.83 2.39
C VAL A 110 13.87 8.42 2.91
N VAL A 111 13.35 8.04 4.08
CA VAL A 111 13.51 6.68 4.63
C VAL A 111 12.78 5.65 3.77
N ILE A 112 11.67 6.02 3.14
CA ILE A 112 10.95 5.13 2.23
C ILE A 112 11.63 5.09 0.85
N ASP A 113 12.17 6.22 0.39
CA ASP A 113 12.90 6.30 -0.89
C ASP A 113 14.23 5.51 -0.86
N ASP A 114 14.85 5.38 0.31
CA ASP A 114 16.09 4.62 0.52
C ASP A 114 15.86 3.11 0.71
N LEU A 115 14.62 2.62 0.62
CA LEU A 115 14.34 1.19 0.68
C LEU A 115 14.93 0.45 -0.53
N ASP A 116 15.51 -0.72 -0.28
CA ASP A 116 15.86 -1.63 -1.35
C ASP A 116 14.59 -2.23 -2.01
N VAL A 117 14.75 -2.85 -3.18
CA VAL A 117 13.62 -3.40 -3.95
C VAL A 117 12.89 -4.52 -3.20
N VAL A 118 13.59 -5.28 -2.35
CA VAL A 118 13.00 -6.39 -1.57
C VAL A 118 12.13 -5.83 -0.45
N ASP A 119 12.66 -4.86 0.29
CA ASP A 119 11.96 -4.17 1.35
C ASP A 119 10.77 -3.35 0.82
N LEU A 120 10.89 -2.76 -0.38
CA LEU A 120 9.79 -2.08 -1.05
C LEU A 120 8.60 -3.02 -1.32
N VAL A 121 8.88 -4.26 -1.75
CA VAL A 121 7.83 -5.27 -1.95
C VAL A 121 7.15 -5.63 -0.64
N ALA A 122 7.92 -5.78 0.46
CA ALA A 122 7.37 -6.07 1.79
C ALA A 122 6.50 -4.92 2.32
N VAL A 123 6.94 -3.68 2.13
CA VAL A 123 6.18 -2.45 2.45
C VAL A 123 4.90 -2.39 1.63
N GLY A 124 4.95 -2.66 0.33
CA GLY A 124 3.78 -2.76 -0.53
C GLY A 124 2.80 -3.82 -0.04
N ALA A 125 3.27 -5.03 0.28
CA ALA A 125 2.43 -6.10 0.80
C ALA A 125 1.76 -5.74 2.15
N ALA A 126 2.49 -5.06 3.03
CA ALA A 126 1.94 -4.56 4.29
C ALA A 126 0.85 -3.50 4.05
N PHE A 127 1.09 -2.57 3.13
CA PHE A 127 0.12 -1.54 2.73
C PHE A 127 -1.17 -2.17 2.18
N LEU A 128 -1.04 -3.07 1.21
CA LEU A 128 -2.17 -3.81 0.64
C LEU A 128 -2.92 -4.61 1.72
N GLY A 129 -2.23 -5.06 2.77
CA GLY A 129 -2.84 -5.76 3.88
C GLY A 129 -3.78 -4.96 4.76
N PHE A 130 -3.83 -3.64 4.61
CA PHE A 130 -4.86 -2.79 5.22
C PHE A 130 -6.11 -2.65 4.37
N PHE A 131 -6.08 -3.14 3.12
CA PHE A 131 -7.19 -3.14 2.18
C PHE A 131 -7.51 -4.60 1.83
N PRO A 132 -8.33 -5.31 2.63
CA PRO A 132 -8.66 -6.72 2.39
C PRO A 132 -9.14 -7.01 0.96
N ALA A 133 -9.87 -6.05 0.38
CA ALA A 133 -10.26 -6.01 -1.02
C ALA A 133 -9.09 -6.24 -1.98
N LEU A 134 -7.91 -5.66 -1.72
CA LEU A 134 -6.67 -5.83 -2.48
C LEU A 134 -5.91 -7.12 -2.13
N GLN A 135 -5.95 -7.53 -0.86
CA GLN A 135 -5.24 -8.72 -0.39
C GLN A 135 -5.78 -10.01 -1.02
N SER A 136 -7.11 -10.09 -1.21
CA SER A 136 -7.76 -11.19 -1.94
C SER A 136 -7.33 -11.25 -3.41
N LEU A 137 -6.87 -10.12 -3.98
CA LEU A 137 -6.40 -10.00 -5.37
C LEU A 137 -4.97 -10.48 -5.53
N ALA A 138 -4.09 -10.07 -4.61
CA ALA A 138 -2.67 -10.43 -4.65
C ALA A 138 -2.45 -11.92 -4.37
N SER A 139 -3.36 -12.55 -3.64
CA SER A 139 -3.26 -13.96 -3.23
C SER A 139 -3.94 -14.94 -4.19
N GLY A 140 -4.68 -14.44 -5.21
CA GLY A 140 -5.46 -15.28 -6.14
C GLY A 140 -6.56 -16.13 -5.48
N ALA A 141 -6.81 -15.96 -4.18
CA ALA A 141 -7.75 -16.77 -3.42
C ALA A 141 -9.13 -16.10 -3.42
N SER A 142 -10.12 -16.81 -3.96
CA SER A 142 -11.53 -16.46 -3.79
C SER A 142 -11.89 -16.41 -2.30
N PRO A 143 -12.75 -15.47 -1.87
CA PRO A 143 -13.37 -15.56 -0.55
C PRO A 143 -14.15 -16.88 -0.52
N LYS A 144 -13.88 -17.73 0.47
CA LYS A 144 -14.74 -18.88 0.72
C LYS A 144 -16.09 -18.35 1.20
N THR A 145 -17.11 -18.60 0.39
CA THR A 145 -18.54 -18.52 0.75
C THR A 145 -18.85 -19.33 1.99
#